data_AF-A0A950WVK5-F1
#
_entry.id   AF-A0A950WVK5-F1
#
_cell.length_a   1.000
_cell.length_b   1.000
_cell.length_c   1.000
_cell.angle_alpha   90.00
_cell.angle_beta   90.00
_cell.angle_gamma   90.00
#
_symmetry.space_group_name_H-M   'P 1'
#
loop_
_entity.id
_entity.type
_entity.pdbx_description
1 polymer ?
#
loop_
_entity_poly.entity_id
_entity_poly.type
_entity_poly.pdbx_seq_one_letter_code
_entity_poly.pdbx_strand_id
1 'polypeptide(L)' 'MSARVCENCAREDEDLVNVRRVYIVPESWDTPGSSTTLSEHELWCFSCRSQYPHEEVEDG' A
#
# COMPACT_ATOMS: atom_id res chain seq x y z
N MET A 1 -8.19 14.63 20.10
CA MET A 1 -8.25 14.25 18.68
C MET A 1 -7.28 13.09 18.51
N SER A 2 -7.71 11.95 17.99
CA SER A 2 -6.77 10.84 17.71
C SER A 2 -5.98 11.21 16.46
N ALA A 3 -4.65 11.21 16.53
CA ALA A 3 -3.83 11.33 15.35
C ALA A 3 -4.14 10.16 14.40
N ARG A 4 -4.20 10.41 13.09
CA ARG A 4 -4.31 9.32 12.11
C ARG A 4 -2.92 8.71 11.95
N VAL A 5 -2.87 7.39 11.81
CA VAL A 5 -1.61 6.64 11.70
C VAL A 5 -1.57 5.90 10.38
N CYS A 6 -0.38 5.82 9.79
CA CYS A 6 -0.12 4.97 8.65
C CYS A 6 -0.28 3.51 9.04
N GLU A 7 -1.16 2.78 8.37
CA GLU A 7 -1.50 1.39 8.71
C GLU A 7 -0.38 0.40 8.36
N ASN A 8 0.61 0.81 7.56
CA ASN A 8 1.78 -0.02 7.24
C ASN A 8 2.95 0.12 8.21
N CYS A 9 3.22 1.33 8.73
CA CYS A 9 4.40 1.58 9.58
C CYS A 9 4.07 2.15 10.98
N ALA A 10 2.79 2.33 11.28
CA ALA A 10 2.27 2.87 12.54
C ALA A 10 2.75 4.29 12.91
N ARG A 11 3.38 5.03 11.98
CA ARG A 11 3.72 6.45 12.21
C ARG A 11 2.51 7.34 12.05
N GLU A 12 2.37 8.30 12.96
CA GLU A 12 1.43 9.41 12.81
C GLU A 12 1.80 10.25 11.59
N ASP A 13 0.82 10.56 10.76
CA ASP A 13 0.98 11.40 9.58
C ASP A 13 -0.35 12.07 9.25
N GLU A 14 -0.30 13.29 8.73
CA GLU A 14 -1.46 14.03 8.26
C GLU A 14 -1.72 13.80 6.76
N ASP A 15 -0.67 13.43 6.00
CA ASP A 15 -0.74 13.10 4.57
C ASP A 15 -0.89 11.59 4.36
N LEU A 16 -2.05 11.08 4.76
CA LEU A 16 -2.44 9.68 4.54
C LEU A 16 -3.37 9.56 3.34
N VAL A 17 -3.03 8.65 2.43
CA VAL A 17 -3.80 8.37 1.22
C VAL A 17 -4.36 6.96 1.29
N ASN A 18 -5.59 6.77 0.79
CA ASN A 18 -6.22 5.46 0.63
C ASN A 18 -5.51 4.65 -0.45
N VAL A 19 -5.10 3.44 -0.12
CA VAL A 19 -4.44 2.53 -1.05
C VAL A 19 -4.97 1.11 -0.93
N ARG A 20 -4.76 0.32 -1.99
CA ARG A 20 -4.83 -1.14 -1.94
C ARG A 20 -3.42 -1.71 -2.03
N ARG A 21 -3.05 -2.53 -1.06
CA ARG A 21 -1.73 -3.18 -1.03
C ARG A 21 -1.60 -4.18 -2.18
N VAL A 22 -0.44 -4.18 -2.84
CA VAL A 22 -0.12 -5.14 -3.89
C VAL A 22 1.05 -6.00 -3.45
N TYR A 23 0.88 -7.32 -3.52
CA TYR A 23 1.99 -8.27 -3.42
C TYR A 23 2.48 -8.64 -4.80
N ILE A 24 3.79 -8.55 -5.02
CA ILE A 24 4.45 -8.91 -6.28
C ILE A 24 5.30 -10.15 -6.03
N VAL A 25 5.07 -11.18 -6.81
CA VAL A 25 5.97 -12.32 -6.94
C VAL A 25 6.73 -12.14 -8.26
N PRO A 26 8.04 -11.83 -8.22
CA PRO A 26 8.83 -11.68 -9.44
C PRO A 26 8.83 -12.96 -10.25
N GLU A 27 8.97 -12.81 -11.57
CA GLU A 27 9.25 -13.94 -12.44
C GLU A 27 10.60 -14.58 -12.06
N SER A 28 10.65 -15.90 -12.17
CA SER A 28 11.89 -16.68 -12.11
C SER A 28 11.92 -17.64 -13.31
N TRP A 29 13.08 -18.28 -13.54
CA TRP A 29 13.29 -19.13 -14.71
C TRP A 29 12.20 -20.19 -14.93
N ASP A 30 11.66 -20.77 -13.85
CA ASP A 30 10.67 -21.83 -13.90
C ASP A 30 9.26 -21.38 -13.45
N THR A 31 9.06 -20.10 -13.12
CA THR A 31 7.80 -19.61 -12.55
C THR A 31 7.44 -18.24 -13.09
N PRO A 32 6.29 -18.10 -13.79
CA PRO A 32 5.79 -16.82 -14.24
C PRO A 32 5.60 -15.87 -13.04
N GLY A 33 5.93 -14.60 -13.24
CA GLY A 33 5.63 -13.56 -12.27
C GLY A 33 4.13 -13.41 -12.03
N SER A 34 3.75 -12.94 -10.86
CA SER A 34 2.35 -12.61 -10.55
C SER A 34 2.25 -11.40 -9.64
N SER A 35 1.08 -10.78 -9.64
CA SER A 35 0.71 -9.75 -8.67
C SER A 35 -0.64 -10.08 -8.05
N THR A 36 -0.84 -9.66 -6.81
CA THR A 36 -2.11 -9.82 -6.08
C THR A 36 -2.41 -8.53 -5.34
N THR A 37 -3.43 -7.81 -5.79
CA THR A 37 -3.96 -6.61 -5.14
C THR A 37 -5.00 -7.03 -4.09
N LEU A 38 -4.81 -6.61 -2.85
CA LEU A 38 -5.80 -6.83 -1.79
C LEU A 38 -7.02 -5.92 -1.98
N SER A 39 -8.21 -6.40 -1.63
CA SER A 39 -9.44 -5.61 -1.72
C SER A 39 -9.58 -4.57 -0.60
N GLU A 40 -8.88 -4.79 0.52
CA GLU A 40 -8.89 -3.91 1.69
C GLU A 40 -8.23 -2.57 1.37
N HIS A 41 -8.81 -1.50 1.90
CA HIS A 41 -8.23 -0.16 1.79
C HIS A 41 -7.43 0.12 3.05
N GLU A 42 -6.25 0.68 2.88
CA GLU A 42 -5.35 1.09 3.95
C GLU A 42 -4.97 2.57 3.79
N LEU A 43 -4.74 3.27 4.89
CA LEU A 43 -4.22 4.64 4.93
C LEU A 43 -2.69 4.62 5.02
N TRP A 44 -2.00 5.07 3.98
CA TRP A 44 -0.54 5.05 3.90
C TRP A 44 0.07 6.45 3.74
N CYS A 45 1.15 6.69 4.50
CA CYS A 45 1.98 7.89 4.36
C CYS A 45 2.84 7.85 3.08
N PHE A 46 3.33 9.02 2.67
CA PHE A 46 4.21 9.17 1.49
C PHE A 46 5.42 8.21 1.50
N SER A 47 6.04 8.01 2.67
CA SER A 47 7.20 7.13 2.79
C SER A 47 6.87 5.67 2.50
N CYS A 48 5.69 5.18 2.90
CA CYS A 48 5.26 3.81 2.63
C CYS A 48 4.86 3.64 1.17
N ARG A 49 4.12 4.60 0.61
CA ARG A 49 3.77 4.62 -0.82
C ARG A 49 5.01 4.61 -1.71
N SER A 50 6.08 5.29 -1.32
CA SER A 50 7.34 5.31 -2.08
C SER A 50 8.13 4.00 -2.03
N GLN A 51 7.82 3.09 -1.10
CA GLN A 51 8.62 1.89 -0.82
C GLN A 51 7.90 0.59 -1.11
N TYR A 52 6.58 0.55 -0.95
CA TYR A 52 5.80 -0.68 -1.02
C TYR A 52 4.82 -0.61 -2.20
N PRO A 53 4.67 -1.71 -2.97
CA PRO A 53 3.73 -1.74 -4.09
C PRO A 53 2.29 -1.57 -3.61
N HIS A 54 1.57 -0.68 -4.27
CA HIS A 54 0.19 -0.34 -3.94
C HIS A 54 -0.50 0.28 -5.16
N GLU A 55 -1.82 0.32 -5.12
CA GLU A 55 -2.65 1.12 -6.01
C GLU A 55 -3.31 2.21 -5.17
N GLU A 56 -3.13 3.48 -5.53
CA GLU A 56 -3.90 4.57 -4.91
C GLU A 56 -5.37 4.45 -5.32
N VAL A 57 -6.27 4.63 -4.36
CA VAL A 57 -7.71 4.62 -4.60
C VAL A 57 -8.17 6.07 -4.62
N GLU A 58 -8.66 6.53 -5.77
CA GLU A 58 -9.34 7.82 -5.84
C GLU A 58 -10.63 7.74 -5.02
N ASP A 59 -10.80 8.64 -4.04
CA ASP A 59 -12.08 8.85 -3.38
C ASP A 59 -13.03 9.49 -4.42
N GLY A 60 -13.92 8.67 -4.97
CA GLY A 60 -14.92 9.09 -5.97
C GLY A 60 -16.02 9.99 -5.43
#